data_AF-A0A842PLX2-F1
#
_entry.id   AF-A0A842PLX2-F1
#
_cell.length_a   1.000
_cell.length_b   1.000
_cell.length_c   1.000
_cell.angle_alpha   90.00
_cell.angle_beta   90.00
_cell.angle_gamma   90.00
#
_symmetry.space_group_name_H-M   'P 1'
#
loop_
_entity.id
_entity.type
_entity.pdbx_description
1 polymer ?
#
loop_
_entity_poly.entity_id
_entity_poly.type
_entity_poly.pdbx_seq_one_letter_code
_entity_poly.pdbx_strand_id
1 'polypeptide(L)'
;DLGRASVRRDEADELFYVAGIGDDVHGVTLLLRGSTDHVVDALERGVQDALDVVASPVADGRVLAGGGAIEVALASRLRNYADSVSGREQLAVEAYA
;
A
#
# COMPACT_ATOMS: atom_id res chain seq x y z
N ASP A 1 -2.11 -23.06 29.41
CA ASP A 1 -2.13 -22.38 28.09
C ASP A 1 -2.62 -20.94 28.20
N LEU A 2 -1.85 -20.06 28.84
CA LEU A 2 -2.18 -18.63 28.89
C LEU A 2 -1.02 -17.80 28.30
N GLY A 3 -1.36 -16.78 27.52
CA GLY A 3 -0.41 -15.82 26.95
C GLY A 3 0.10 -14.80 27.99
N ARG A 4 1.14 -14.06 27.64
CA ARG A 4 1.74 -13.00 28.49
C ARG A 4 1.59 -11.63 27.82
N ALA A 5 1.11 -10.64 28.55
CA ALA A 5 0.96 -9.26 28.08
C ALA A 5 1.02 -8.28 29.26
N SER A 6 1.41 -7.04 28.98
CA SER A 6 1.19 -5.91 29.88
C SER A 6 -0.18 -5.28 29.58
N VAL A 7 -0.90 -4.88 30.64
CA VAL A 7 -2.23 -4.28 30.52
C VAL A 7 -2.23 -2.94 31.24
N ARG A 8 -2.61 -1.88 30.53
CA ARG A 8 -2.79 -0.53 31.08
C ARG A 8 -4.20 -0.05 30.79
N ARG A 9 -4.88 0.46 31.81
CA ARG A 9 -6.14 1.19 31.65
C ARG A 9 -5.87 2.66 31.36
N ASP A 10 -6.61 3.21 30.43
CA ASP A 10 -6.67 4.64 30.18
C ASP A 10 -8.04 5.17 30.63
N GLU A 11 -8.03 6.05 31.62
CA GLU A 11 -9.27 6.55 32.21
C GLU A 11 -9.92 7.64 31.36
N ALA A 12 -9.14 8.38 30.56
CA ALA A 12 -9.66 9.46 29.74
C ALA A 12 -10.40 8.92 28.52
N ASP A 13 -9.84 7.88 27.90
CA ASP A 13 -10.43 7.24 26.71
C ASP A 13 -11.32 6.04 27.06
N GLU A 14 -11.36 5.63 28.34
CA GLU A 14 -12.05 4.42 28.81
C GLU A 14 -11.61 3.13 28.11
N LEU A 15 -10.35 3.07 27.65
CA LEU A 15 -9.77 1.94 26.91
C LEU A 15 -8.81 1.09 27.77
N PHE A 16 -8.66 -0.17 27.39
CA PHE A 16 -7.57 -1.02 27.86
C PHE A 16 -6.55 -1.24 26.74
N TYR A 17 -5.29 -0.94 27.03
CA TYR A 17 -4.16 -1.22 26.17
C TYR A 17 -3.54 -2.53 26.62
N VAL A 18 -3.55 -3.52 25.72
CA VAL A 18 -2.91 -4.83 25.93
C VAL A 18 -1.74 -4.94 24.98
N ALA A 19 -0.52 -4.92 25.51
CA ALA A 19 0.70 -4.99 24.72
C ALA A 19 1.49 -6.25 25.07
N GLY A 20 1.98 -6.95 24.04
CA GLY A 20 2.87 -8.09 24.22
C GLY A 20 4.16 -7.72 24.97
N ILE A 21 4.80 -8.70 25.59
CA ILE A 21 6.05 -8.51 26.35
C ILE A 21 7.17 -9.25 25.63
N GLY A 22 8.31 -8.58 25.43
CA GLY A 22 9.49 -9.14 24.78
C GLY A 22 9.47 -8.93 23.26
N ASP A 23 10.38 -9.61 22.57
CA ASP A 23 10.61 -9.41 21.13
C ASP A 23 9.68 -10.26 20.24
N ASP A 24 8.99 -11.25 20.81
CA ASP A 24 8.04 -12.13 20.12
C ASP A 24 6.63 -11.50 20.01
N VAL A 25 6.56 -10.22 19.59
CA VAL A 25 5.30 -9.49 19.39
C VAL A 25 5.12 -9.18 17.91
N HIS A 26 4.09 -9.77 17.31
CA HIS A 26 3.86 -9.71 15.85
C HIS A 26 2.67 -8.85 15.42
N GLY A 27 2.09 -8.06 16.32
CA GLY A 27 0.89 -7.27 16.04
C GLY A 27 0.91 -5.88 16.67
N VAL A 28 0.29 -4.93 15.98
CA VAL A 28 0.07 -3.56 16.45
C VAL A 28 -1.39 -3.18 16.19
N THR A 29 -1.91 -2.24 16.98
CA THR A 29 -3.23 -1.63 16.76
C THR A 29 -3.05 -0.14 16.60
N LEU A 30 -3.53 0.42 15.49
CA LEU A 30 -3.54 1.85 15.24
C LEU A 30 -4.90 2.42 15.68
N LEU A 31 -4.88 3.36 16.63
CA LEU A 31 -6.09 4.07 17.06
C LEU A 31 -6.26 5.33 16.21
N LEU A 32 -7.17 5.29 15.25
CA LEU A 32 -7.46 6.43 14.37
C LEU A 32 -8.50 7.34 15.03
N ARG A 33 -8.22 8.65 15.05
CA ARG A 33 -9.13 9.67 15.60
C ARG A 33 -9.38 10.74 14.55
N GLY A 34 -10.64 11.16 14.41
CA GLY A 34 -11.08 12.15 13.44
C GLY A 34 -12.13 13.08 14.03
N SER A 35 -12.36 14.22 13.38
CA SER A 35 -13.34 15.22 13.84
C SER A 35 -14.79 14.79 13.62
N THR A 36 -15.03 13.89 12.68
CA THR A 36 -16.33 13.29 12.37
C THR A 36 -16.13 11.82 11.99
N ASP A 37 -17.20 11.02 12.10
CA ASP A 37 -17.18 9.62 11.68
C ASP A 37 -16.74 9.47 10.22
N HIS A 38 -17.22 10.37 9.34
CA HIS A 38 -16.82 10.38 7.94
C HIS A 38 -15.30 10.58 7.74
N VAL A 39 -14.67 11.43 8.57
CA VAL A 39 -13.22 11.63 8.53
C VAL A 39 -12.49 10.40 9.05
N VAL A 40 -12.99 9.76 10.10
CA VAL A 40 -12.42 8.50 10.62
C VAL A 40 -12.48 7.41 9.54
N ASP A 41 -13.63 7.26 8.87
CA ASP A 41 -13.79 6.28 7.78
C ASP A 41 -12.81 6.55 6.62
N ALA A 42 -12.56 7.82 6.30
CA ALA A 42 -11.58 8.19 5.27
C ALA A 42 -10.14 7.91 5.70
N LEU A 43 -9.81 8.14 6.98
CA LEU A 43 -8.51 7.79 7.54
C LEU A 43 -8.28 6.28 7.55
N GLU A 44 -9.29 5.50 7.97
CA GLU A 44 -9.21 4.04 7.97
C GLU A 44 -8.92 3.50 6.58
N ARG A 45 -9.70 3.93 5.56
CA ARG A 45 -9.45 3.55 4.17
C ARG A 45 -8.04 3.94 3.70
N GLY A 46 -7.62 5.18 3.95
CA GLY A 46 -6.31 5.65 3.50
C GLY A 46 -5.13 4.92 4.17
N VAL A 47 -5.26 4.58 5.46
CA VAL A 47 -4.25 3.78 6.18
C VAL A 47 -4.22 2.36 5.65
N GLN A 48 -5.38 1.74 5.41
CA GLN A 48 -5.46 0.39 4.85
C GLN A 48 -4.81 0.32 3.46
N ASP A 49 -5.17 1.26 2.56
CA ASP A 49 -4.59 1.35 1.22
C ASP A 49 -3.07 1.53 1.27
N ALA A 50 -2.57 2.37 2.19
CA ALA A 50 -1.13 2.59 2.35
C ALA A 50 -0.39 1.34 2.84
N LEU A 51 -0.96 0.61 3.80
CA LEU A 51 -0.38 -0.64 4.30
C LEU A 51 -0.35 -1.71 3.21
N ASP A 52 -1.44 -1.84 2.43
CA ASP A 52 -1.52 -2.79 1.32
C ASP A 52 -0.49 -2.48 0.23
N VAL A 53 -0.31 -1.20 -0.11
CA VAL A 53 0.71 -0.76 -1.09
C VAL A 53 2.12 -0.99 -0.59
N VAL A 54 2.42 -0.74 0.69
CA VAL A 54 3.76 -0.91 1.26
C VAL A 54 4.10 -2.38 1.51
N ALA A 55 3.11 -3.23 1.80
CA ALA A 55 3.32 -4.66 2.04
C ALA A 55 3.96 -5.37 0.85
N SER A 56 3.57 -5.02 -0.38
CA SER A 56 4.09 -5.61 -1.62
C SER A 56 5.62 -5.42 -1.79
N PRO A 57 6.17 -4.19 -1.80
CA PRO A 57 7.62 -3.98 -1.91
C PRO A 57 8.39 -4.42 -0.67
N VAL A 58 7.77 -4.48 0.52
CA VAL A 58 8.41 -5.12 1.69
C VAL A 58 8.64 -6.62 1.44
N ALA A 59 7.72 -7.29 0.73
CA ALA A 59 7.83 -8.70 0.41
C ALA A 59 8.80 -9.00 -0.75
N ASP A 60 8.83 -8.17 -1.80
CA ASP A 60 9.55 -8.48 -3.03
C ASP A 60 10.64 -7.47 -3.46
N GLY A 61 10.74 -6.33 -2.77
CA GLY A 61 11.76 -5.31 -2.99
C GLY A 61 11.61 -4.47 -4.26
N ARG A 62 10.49 -4.55 -4.98
CA ARG A 62 10.33 -3.89 -6.30
C ARG A 62 9.37 -2.72 -6.26
N VAL A 63 9.80 -1.61 -6.86
CA VAL A 63 8.99 -0.40 -7.05
C VAL A 63 9.27 0.21 -8.42
N LEU A 64 8.32 0.99 -8.94
CA LEU A 64 8.48 1.78 -10.16
C LEU A 64 8.29 3.26 -9.84
N ALA A 65 8.88 4.12 -10.66
CA ALA A 65 8.64 5.55 -10.56
C ALA A 65 7.20 5.89 -10.98
N GLY A 66 6.53 6.72 -10.20
CA GLY A 66 5.19 7.22 -10.49
C GLY A 66 5.19 8.44 -11.43
N GLY A 67 4.13 9.25 -11.35
CA GLY A 67 4.04 10.54 -12.05
C GLY A 67 4.04 10.44 -13.59
N GLY A 68 3.57 9.31 -14.14
CA GLY A 68 3.58 9.07 -15.58
C GLY A 68 4.93 8.57 -16.13
N ALA A 69 5.96 8.41 -15.29
CA ALA A 69 7.30 8.08 -15.74
C ALA A 69 7.38 6.69 -16.39
N ILE A 70 6.70 5.70 -15.81
CA ILE A 70 6.67 4.35 -16.37
C ILE A 70 5.87 4.31 -17.68
N GLU A 71 4.77 5.04 -17.76
CA GLU A 71 3.93 5.13 -18.95
C GLU A 71 4.71 5.75 -20.11
N VAL A 72 5.43 6.86 -19.88
CA VAL A 72 6.27 7.50 -20.90
C VAL A 72 7.41 6.58 -21.36
N ALA A 73 8.07 5.89 -20.41
CA ALA A 73 9.14 4.96 -20.74
C ALA A 73 8.64 3.76 -21.56
N LEU A 74 7.47 3.22 -21.21
CA LEU A 74 6.83 2.12 -21.94
C LEU A 74 6.37 2.55 -23.33
N ALA A 75 5.69 3.69 -23.44
CA ALA A 75 5.25 4.26 -24.72
C ALA A 75 6.41 4.41 -25.70
N SER A 76 7.54 4.98 -25.25
CA SER A 76 8.72 5.12 -26.09
C SER A 76 9.30 3.77 -26.53
N ARG A 77 9.38 2.80 -25.61
CA ARG A 77 9.89 1.45 -25.93
C ARG A 77 8.97 0.70 -26.88
N LEU A 78 7.65 0.82 -26.71
CA LEU A 78 6.66 0.15 -27.55
C LEU A 78 6.64 0.73 -28.97
N ARG A 79 6.77 2.06 -29.14
CA ARG A 79 6.91 2.68 -30.47
C ARG A 79 8.16 2.18 -31.19
N ASN A 80 9.31 2.12 -30.49
CA ASN A 80 10.53 1.55 -31.07
C ASN A 80 10.37 0.06 -31.41
N TYR A 81 9.61 -0.69 -30.61
CA TYR A 81 9.32 -2.10 -30.89
C TYR A 81 8.39 -2.27 -32.09
N ALA A 82 7.44 -1.34 -32.31
CA ALA A 82 6.51 -1.39 -33.43
C ALA A 82 7.22 -1.43 -34.78
N ASP A 83 8.36 -0.73 -34.92
CA ASP A 83 9.20 -0.77 -36.14
C ASP A 83 9.69 -2.19 -36.50
N SER A 84 9.72 -3.11 -35.53
CA SER A 84 10.08 -4.52 -35.75
C SER A 84 8.89 -5.42 -36.11
N VAL A 85 7.66 -4.91 -36.00
CA VAL A 85 6.42 -5.63 -36.27
C VAL A 85 5.94 -5.28 -37.68
N SER A 86 5.50 -6.28 -38.45
CA SER A 86 5.05 -6.08 -39.82
C SER A 86 3.53 -6.04 -39.95
N GLY A 87 3.03 -5.29 -40.92
CA GLY A 87 1.62 -5.30 -41.29
C GLY A 87 0.73 -4.51 -40.32
N ARG A 88 -0.54 -4.89 -40.22
CA ARG A 88 -1.53 -4.11 -39.44
C ARG A 88 -1.31 -4.17 -37.94
N GLU A 89 -0.58 -5.17 -37.45
CA GLU A 89 -0.25 -5.31 -36.04
C GLU A 89 0.67 -4.18 -35.57
N GLN A 90 1.55 -3.67 -36.43
CA GLN A 90 2.39 -2.50 -36.12
C GLN A 90 1.53 -1.30 -35.68
N LEU A 91 0.47 -1.01 -36.44
CA LEU A 91 -0.44 0.10 -36.14
C LEU A 91 -1.14 -0.09 -34.79
N ALA A 92 -1.43 -1.34 -34.40
CA ALA A 92 -2.02 -1.64 -33.10
C ALA A 92 -1.02 -1.42 -31.97
N VAL A 93 0.25 -1.80 -32.16
CA VAL A 93 1.32 -1.56 -31.17
C VAL A 93 1.57 -0.06 -31.00
N GLU A 94 1.64 0.70 -32.09
CA GLU A 94 1.78 2.17 -32.04
C GLU A 94 0.59 2.83 -31.35
N ALA A 95 -0.65 2.39 -31.62
CA ALA A 95 -1.84 2.96 -31.01
C ALA A 95 -1.95 2.67 -29.49
N TYR A 96 -1.38 1.56 -29.02
CA TYR A 96 -1.34 1.22 -27.60
C TYR A 96 -0.27 2.03 -26.83
N ALA A 97 0.75 2.54 -27.54
CA ALA A 97 1.94 3.18 -26.99
C ALA A 97 1.81 4.70 -26.86
#